data_AF-A0A1N7NJ07-F1
#
_entry.id   AF-A0A1N7NJ07-F1
#
_cell.length_a   1.000
_cell.length_b   1.000
_cell.length_c   1.000
_cell.angle_alpha   90.00
_cell.angle_beta   90.00
_cell.angle_gamma   90.00
#
_symmetry.space_group_name_H-M   'P 1'
#
loop_
_entity.id
_entity.type
_entity.pdbx_description
1 polymer ?
#
loop_
_entity_poly.entity_id
_entity_poly.type
_entity_poly.pdbx_seq_one_letter_code
_entity_poly.pdbx_strand_id
1 'polypeptide(L)'
;MVKKWFWSAGGYYGIWSLTFFIGYLWIRSRYNLFAGTAASPEGRELLWYWVSGFGLLFILPLGIGQVAAGILSYRYAASRPRTWVSLLLGLVLCIPAVVGCLFGYALFILLFHGFA
;
A
#
# COMPACT_ATOMS: atom_id res chain seq x y z
N MET A 1 -10.78 18.46 13.14
CA MET A 1 -10.18 17.10 13.17
C MET A 1 -9.54 16.68 11.86
N VAL A 2 -10.16 16.95 10.69
CA VAL A 2 -9.66 16.55 9.36
C VAL A 2 -8.21 16.97 9.07
N LYS A 3 -7.80 18.20 9.43
CA LYS A 3 -6.43 18.69 9.21
C LYS A 3 -5.36 17.79 9.87
N LYS A 4 -5.54 17.38 11.12
CA LYS A 4 -4.54 16.55 11.85
C LYS A 4 -4.36 15.16 11.21
N TRP A 5 -5.46 14.56 10.76
CA TRP A 5 -5.44 13.27 10.06
C TRP A 5 -4.77 13.37 8.69
N PHE A 6 -5.03 14.44 7.94
CA PHE A 6 -4.40 14.67 6.64
C PHE A 6 -2.88 14.84 6.77
N TRP A 7 -2.42 15.60 7.78
CA TRP A 7 -0.99 15.73 8.07
C TRP A 7 -0.35 14.41 8.54
N SER A 8 -1.06 13.60 9.31
CA SER A 8 -0.56 12.29 9.76
C SER A 8 -0.46 11.28 8.62
N ALA A 9 -1.49 11.19 7.76
CA ALA A 9 -1.45 10.35 6.57
C ALA A 9 -0.38 10.83 5.58
N GLY A 10 -0.32 12.14 5.31
CA GLY A 10 0.70 12.73 4.44
C GLY A 10 2.12 12.51 4.95
N GLY A 11 2.33 12.63 6.27
CA GLY A 11 3.61 12.33 6.91
C GLY A 11 4.01 10.86 6.79
N TYR A 12 3.06 9.94 7.05
CA TYR A 12 3.28 8.50 6.87
C TYR A 12 3.71 8.19 5.43
N TYR A 13 2.87 8.52 4.44
CA TYR A 13 3.17 8.21 3.05
C TYR A 13 4.41 8.95 2.55
N GLY A 14 4.67 10.18 2.99
CA GLY A 14 5.87 10.94 2.64
C GLY A 14 7.16 10.28 3.14
N ILE A 15 7.22 9.91 4.42
CA ILE A 15 8.39 9.26 5.01
C ILE A 15 8.64 7.91 4.34
N TRP A 16 7.60 7.07 4.22
CA TRP A 16 7.76 5.75 3.62
C TRP A 16 8.12 5.82 2.13
N SER A 17 7.58 6.80 1.38
CA SER A 17 7.97 7.03 -0.02
C SER A 17 9.43 7.42 -0.13
N LEU A 18 9.90 8.34 0.72
CA LEU A 18 11.30 8.77 0.72
C LEU A 18 12.23 7.60 1.04
N THR A 19 11.93 6.84 2.09
CA THR A 19 12.71 5.65 2.48
C THR A 19 12.72 4.61 1.37
N PHE A 20 11.58 4.37 0.73
CA PHE A 20 11.47 3.45 -0.41
C PHE A 20 12.41 3.88 -1.53
N PHE A 21 12.34 5.14 -1.98
CA PHE A 21 13.15 5.64 -3.09
C PHE A 21 14.65 5.61 -2.79
N ILE A 22 15.06 6.02 -1.59
CA ILE A 22 16.47 5.99 -1.17
C ILE A 22 17.00 4.55 -1.23
N GLY A 23 16.28 3.60 -0.61
CA GLY A 23 16.69 2.19 -0.63
C GLY A 23 16.66 1.59 -2.04
N TYR A 24 15.62 1.90 -2.83
CA TYR A 24 15.49 1.43 -4.20
C TYR A 24 16.66 1.88 -5.08
N LEU A 25 17.03 3.17 -5.04
CA LEU A 25 18.18 3.70 -5.78
C LEU A 25 19.50 3.10 -5.30
N TRP A 26 19.65 2.90 -3.98
CA TRP A 26 20.83 2.26 -3.40
C TRP A 26 20.99 0.82 -3.90
N ILE A 27 19.93 0.00 -3.86
CA ILE A 27 19.94 -1.38 -4.36
C ILE A 27 20.29 -1.40 -5.86
N ARG A 28 19.65 -0.54 -6.67
CA ARG A 28 19.93 -0.47 -8.12
C ARG A 28 21.39 -0.14 -8.41
N SER A 29 21.95 0.84 -7.70
CA SER A 29 23.34 1.30 -7.87
C SER A 29 24.34 0.25 -7.38
N ARG A 30 24.13 -0.32 -6.19
CA ARG A 30 25.06 -1.26 -5.55
C ARG A 30 25.21 -2.56 -6.32
N TYR A 31 24.15 -3.02 -6.99
CA TYR A 31 24.08 -4.31 -7.66
C TYR A 31 23.98 -4.22 -9.20
N ASN A 32 24.11 -3.03 -9.78
CA ASN A 32 24.11 -2.80 -11.24
C ASN A 32 22.96 -3.48 -11.99
N LEU A 33 21.77 -3.51 -11.38
CA LEU A 33 20.64 -4.37 -11.80
C LEU A 33 20.12 -4.11 -13.23
N PHE A 34 20.55 -3.01 -13.86
CA PHE A 34 20.08 -2.56 -15.17
C PHE A 34 21.22 -2.10 -16.11
N ALA A 35 22.48 -2.39 -15.76
CA ALA A 35 23.66 -1.90 -16.50
C ALA A 35 24.13 -2.86 -17.62
N GLY A 36 23.31 -3.83 -18.05
CA GLY A 36 23.62 -4.74 -19.16
C GLY A 36 24.64 -5.85 -18.85
N THR A 37 25.39 -5.76 -17.76
CA THR A 37 26.15 -6.88 -17.18
C THR A 37 25.24 -7.73 -16.31
N ALA A 38 25.37 -9.06 -16.36
CA ALA A 38 24.53 -10.01 -15.64
C ALA A 38 24.22 -9.54 -14.20
N ALA A 39 22.97 -9.12 -13.97
CA ALA A 39 22.52 -8.61 -12.68
C ALA A 39 22.77 -9.67 -11.60
N SER A 40 23.31 -9.26 -10.44
CA SER A 40 23.57 -10.23 -9.37
C SER A 40 22.25 -10.86 -8.90
N PRO A 41 22.17 -12.19 -8.77
CA PRO A 41 20.97 -12.87 -8.26
C PRO A 41 20.53 -12.34 -6.89
N GLU A 42 21.50 -12.07 -6.01
CA GLU A 42 21.29 -11.49 -4.68
C GLU A 42 20.62 -10.10 -4.74
N GLY A 43 21.01 -9.27 -5.71
CA GLY A 43 20.44 -7.93 -5.85
C GLY A 43 19.01 -7.97 -6.37
N ARG A 44 18.67 -8.95 -7.23
CA ARG A 44 17.29 -9.17 -7.71
C ARG A 44 16.38 -9.65 -6.58
N GLU A 45 16.84 -10.59 -5.77
CA GLU A 45 16.09 -11.10 -4.63
C GLU A 45 15.87 -9.99 -3.57
N LEU A 46 16.91 -9.22 -3.25
CA LEU A 46 16.78 -8.08 -2.32
C LEU A 46 15.80 -7.03 -2.86
N LEU A 47 15.87 -6.71 -4.15
CA LEU A 47 14.94 -5.78 -4.80
C LEU A 47 13.50 -6.30 -4.71
N TRP A 48 13.29 -7.60 -4.93
CA TRP A 48 11.98 -8.22 -4.81
C TRP A 48 11.39 -8.06 -3.41
N TYR A 49 12.15 -8.38 -2.35
CA TYR A 49 11.68 -8.20 -0.98
C TYR A 49 11.44 -6.74 -0.63
N TRP A 50 12.30 -5.82 -1.10
CA TRP A 50 12.14 -4.38 -0.87
C TRP A 50 10.86 -3.85 -1.52
N VAL A 51 10.64 -4.15 -2.80
CA VAL A 51 9.44 -3.71 -3.53
C VAL A 51 8.18 -4.37 -2.95
N SER A 52 8.21 -5.66 -2.66
CA SER A 52 7.09 -6.39 -2.07
C SER A 52 6.71 -5.86 -0.69
N GLY A 53 7.70 -5.69 0.20
CA GLY A 53 7.48 -5.19 1.55
C GLY A 53 6.88 -3.78 1.55
N PHE A 54 7.43 -2.87 0.76
CA PHE A 54 6.91 -1.51 0.65
C PHE A 54 5.57 -1.45 -0.07
N GLY A 55 5.34 -2.29 -1.09
CA GLY A 55 4.04 -2.41 -1.73
C GLY A 55 2.94 -2.75 -0.73
N LEU A 56 3.16 -3.73 0.15
CA LEU A 56 2.22 -4.06 1.21
C LEU A 56 2.05 -2.92 2.22
N LEU A 57 3.14 -2.27 2.64
CA LEU A 57 3.11 -1.14 3.58
C LEU A 57 2.29 0.04 3.05
N PHE A 58 2.34 0.32 1.75
CA PHE A 58 1.56 1.41 1.16
C PHE A 58 0.09 1.05 0.99
N ILE A 59 -0.22 -0.19 0.67
CA ILE A 59 -1.53 -0.56 0.14
C ILE A 59 -2.47 -1.08 1.22
N LEU A 60 -1.95 -1.85 2.18
CA LEU A 60 -2.76 -2.41 3.26
C LEU A 60 -3.49 -1.32 4.08
N PRO A 61 -2.85 -0.19 4.45
CA PRO A 61 -3.55 0.89 5.15
C PRO A 61 -4.67 1.53 4.32
N LEU A 62 -4.54 1.58 2.98
CA LEU A 62 -5.59 2.10 2.10
C LEU A 62 -6.82 1.19 2.12
N GLY A 63 -6.64 -0.13 2.05
CA GLY A 63 -7.74 -1.10 2.17
C GLY A 63 -8.47 -1.01 3.51
N ILE A 64 -7.71 -0.92 4.61
CA ILE A 64 -8.28 -0.72 5.96
C ILE A 64 -9.06 0.61 6.00
N GLY A 65 -8.48 1.67 5.45
CA GLY A 65 -9.11 2.99 5.35
C GLY A 65 -10.43 2.97 4.59
N GLN A 66 -10.51 2.23 3.49
CA GLN A 66 -11.75 2.08 2.71
C GLN A 66 -12.87 1.42 3.51
N VAL A 67 -12.59 0.32 4.22
CA VAL A 67 -13.58 -0.37 5.06
C VAL A 67 -14.03 0.54 6.21
N ALA A 68 -13.07 1.18 6.89
CA ALA A 68 -13.37 2.09 7.99
C ALA A 68 -14.21 3.29 7.53
N ALA A 69 -13.87 3.89 6.38
CA ALA A 69 -14.63 4.98 5.79
C ALA A 69 -16.07 4.56 5.48
N GLY A 70 -16.29 3.41 4.86
CA GLY A 70 -17.63 2.91 4.57
C GLY A 70 -18.48 2.68 5.83
N ILE A 71 -17.89 2.07 6.87
CA ILE A 71 -18.57 1.89 8.17
C ILE A 71 -18.92 3.25 8.79
N LEU A 72 -17.99 4.19 8.80
CA LEU A 72 -18.21 5.52 9.37
C LEU A 72 -19.29 6.29 8.59
N SER A 73 -19.26 6.26 7.27
CA SER A 73 -20.28 6.87 6.41
C SER A 73 -21.68 6.36 6.74
N TYR A 74 -21.86 5.05 6.91
CA TYR A 74 -23.14 4.49 7.35
C TYR A 74 -23.55 5.02 8.73
N ARG A 75 -22.62 5.01 9.71
CA ARG A 75 -22.94 5.44 11.08
C ARG A 75 -23.30 6.92 11.17
N TYR A 76 -22.76 7.77 10.30
CA TYR A 76 -23.11 9.18 10.24
C TYR A 76 -24.40 9.46 9.45
N ALA A 77 -24.73 8.64 8.46
CA ALA A 77 -25.93 8.83 7.64
C ALA A 77 -27.21 8.24 8.27
N ALA A 78 -27.09 7.17 9.05
CA ALA A 78 -28.25 6.51 9.63
C ALA A 78 -28.75 7.24 10.89
N SER A 79 -30.08 7.45 10.98
CA SER A 79 -30.72 8.06 12.16
C SER A 79 -30.59 7.21 13.43
N ARG A 80 -30.49 5.88 13.29
CA ARG A 80 -30.30 4.92 14.39
C ARG A 80 -29.35 3.80 13.96
N PRO A 81 -28.03 4.02 13.95
CA PRO A 81 -27.07 3.05 13.46
C PRO A 81 -27.03 1.80 14.34
N ARG A 82 -27.31 0.64 13.75
CA ARG A 82 -27.25 -0.65 14.44
C ARG A 82 -25.87 -1.31 14.25
N THR A 83 -25.29 -1.82 15.33
CA THR A 83 -23.95 -2.43 15.33
C THR A 83 -23.83 -3.61 14.37
N TRP A 84 -24.83 -4.50 14.31
CA TRP A 84 -24.81 -5.65 13.41
C TRP A 84 -24.79 -5.26 11.93
N VAL A 85 -25.43 -4.14 11.55
CA VAL A 85 -25.39 -3.62 10.18
C VAL A 85 -23.98 -3.10 9.85
N SER A 86 -23.31 -2.42 10.79
CA SER A 86 -21.92 -2.00 10.62
C SER A 86 -20.97 -3.18 10.42
N LEU A 87 -21.20 -4.29 11.15
CA LEU A 87 -20.41 -5.52 10.99
C LEU A 87 -20.64 -6.17 9.62
N LEU A 88 -21.90 -6.30 9.20
CA LEU A 88 -22.23 -6.82 7.87
C LEU A 88 -21.65 -5.94 6.77
N LEU A 89 -21.76 -4.62 6.89
CA LEU A 89 -21.18 -3.68 5.95
C LEU A 89 -19.66 -3.81 5.91
N GLY A 90 -19.00 -3.92 7.07
CA GLY A 90 -17.57 -4.17 7.15
C GLY A 90 -17.16 -5.44 6.40
N LEU A 91 -17.86 -6.56 6.65
CA LEU A 91 -17.63 -7.84 5.96
C LEU A 91 -17.82 -7.73 4.44
N VAL A 92 -18.88 -7.07 4.00
CA VAL A 92 -19.17 -6.85 2.57
C VAL A 92 -18.08 -5.98 1.93
N LEU A 93 -17.61 -4.93 2.63
CA LEU A 93 -16.57 -4.03 2.14
C LEU A 93 -15.16 -4.62 2.19
N CYS A 94 -14.92 -5.67 2.99
CA CYS A 94 -13.64 -6.39 2.99
C CYS A 94 -13.32 -6.98 1.62
N ILE A 95 -14.32 -7.50 0.90
CA ILE A 95 -14.12 -8.10 -0.44
C ILE A 95 -13.55 -7.07 -1.44
N PRO A 96 -14.22 -5.94 -1.73
CA PRO A 96 -13.68 -4.93 -2.63
C PRO A 96 -12.39 -4.29 -2.10
N ALA A 97 -12.20 -4.19 -0.77
CA ALA A 97 -10.95 -3.69 -0.21
C ALA A 97 -9.78 -4.65 -0.47
N VAL A 98 -9.97 -5.97 -0.29
CA VAL A 98 -8.96 -6.99 -0.61
C VAL A 98 -8.65 -6.99 -2.10
N VAL A 99 -9.67 -6.94 -2.97
CA VAL A 99 -9.47 -6.86 -4.43
C VAL A 99 -8.69 -5.60 -4.80
N GLY A 100 -9.05 -4.43 -4.23
CA GLY A 100 -8.33 -3.18 -4.43
C GLY A 100 -6.87 -3.26 -3.95
N CYS A 101 -6.62 -3.90 -2.81
CA CYS A 101 -5.28 -4.13 -2.30
C CYS A 101 -4.46 -5.03 -3.22
N LEU A 102 -5.01 -6.16 -3.66
CA LEU A 102 -4.32 -7.08 -4.57
C LEU A 102 -4.00 -6.40 -5.91
N PHE A 103 -4.95 -5.67 -6.47
CA PHE A 103 -4.76 -4.93 -7.72
C PHE A 103 -3.70 -3.83 -7.57
N GLY A 104 -3.79 -3.01 -6.53
CA GLY A 104 -2.79 -1.99 -6.24
C GLY A 104 -1.41 -2.60 -6.04
N TYR A 105 -1.33 -3.78 -5.40
CA TYR A 105 -0.07 -4.43 -5.08
C TYR A 105 0.58 -4.97 -6.34
N ALA A 106 -0.20 -5.62 -7.20
CA ALA A 106 0.24 -6.02 -8.53
C ALA A 106 0.73 -4.81 -9.34
N LEU A 107 0.00 -3.69 -9.34
CA LEU A 107 0.40 -2.47 -10.03
C LEU A 107 1.73 -1.91 -9.47
N PHE A 108 1.89 -1.90 -8.15
CA PHE A 108 3.12 -1.43 -7.50
C PHE A 108 4.33 -2.29 -7.91
N ILE A 109 4.17 -3.62 -7.88
CA ILE A 109 5.22 -4.54 -8.36
C ILE A 109 5.52 -4.26 -9.84
N LEU A 110 4.50 -4.15 -10.69
CA LEU A 110 4.70 -3.88 -12.12
C LEU A 110 5.48 -2.59 -12.38
N LEU A 111 5.22 -1.54 -11.62
CA LEU A 111 5.88 -0.24 -11.78
C LEU A 111 7.36 -0.26 -11.35
N PHE A 112 7.70 -0.97 -10.27
CA PHE A 112 9.03 -0.88 -9.67
C PHE A 112 9.92 -2.10 -9.93
N HIS A 113 9.32 -3.21 -10.34
CA HIS A 113 10.01 -4.46 -10.69
C HIS A 113 10.01 -4.73 -12.21
N GLY A 114 9.27 -3.94 -13.01
CA GLY A 114 8.99 -4.18 -14.44
C GLY A 114 10.11 -4.82 -15.26
N PHE A 115 9.76 -5.97 -15.88
CA PHE A 115 10.50 -6.86 -16.79
C PHE A 115 11.99 -6.52 -17.02
N ALA A 116 12.86 -7.15 -16.23
CA ALA A 116 14.30 -7.30 -16.48
C ALA A 116 14.73 -8.76 -16.30
#